data_AF-A0A6I7NTY7-F1
#
_entry.id   AF-A0A6I7NTY7-F1
#
_cell.length_a   1.000
_cell.length_b   1.000
_cell.length_c   1.000
_cell.angle_alpha   90.00
_cell.angle_beta   90.00
_cell.angle_gamma   90.00
#
_symmetry.space_group_name_H-M   'P 1'
#
loop_
_entity.id
_entity.type
_entity.pdbx_description
1 polymer ?
#
loop_
_entity_poly.entity_id
_entity_poly.type
_entity_poly.pdbx_seq_one_letter_code
_entity_poly.pdbx_strand_id
1 'polypeptide(L)'
;MAATLITRDAFDLAFSLEPLLGRLFGNIIFGIGVLGMAISSVTLMMVICGFVVCEIMKVPYNGWQFRVGILIPGVGILGPFFWGQADFWLAIPTSVITLLLLPIAYVAFFLMINNKKIMGEHRPKGRSRVTWNFLMVSVILLVGSASLYMLWQYAGIWGYGILGLFLASIAITEWVKKDKYSEEN
;
A
#
# COMPACT_ATOMS: atom_id res chain seq x y z
N MET A 1 -26.81 -13.33 13.88
CA MET A 1 -26.33 -13.13 12.50
C MET A 1 -27.08 -12.04 11.72
N ALA A 2 -28.09 -11.36 12.31
CA ALA A 2 -28.71 -10.17 11.71
C ALA A 2 -28.01 -8.84 12.09
N ALA A 3 -27.29 -8.80 13.21
CA ALA A 3 -26.55 -7.61 13.67
C ALA A 3 -25.27 -7.30 12.87
N THR A 4 -24.85 -8.19 11.97
CA THR A 4 -23.72 -7.99 11.04
C THR A 4 -24.14 -7.41 9.69
N LEU A 5 -25.45 -7.28 9.45
CA LEU A 5 -26.03 -6.68 8.24
C LEU A 5 -26.35 -5.18 8.43
N ILE A 6 -26.25 -4.66 9.66
CA ILE A 6 -26.29 -3.22 9.91
C ILE A 6 -24.89 -2.69 9.60
N THR A 7 -24.80 -1.86 8.56
CA THR A 7 -23.60 -1.09 8.24
C THR A 7 -23.26 -0.24 9.46
N ARG A 8 -22.12 -0.52 10.09
CA ARG A 8 -21.62 0.29 11.22
C ARG A 8 -21.21 1.65 10.67
N ASP A 9 -22.15 2.57 10.64
CA ASP A 9 -21.90 3.90 10.10
C ASP A 9 -21.09 4.73 11.10
N ALA A 10 -20.42 5.77 10.60
CA ALA A 10 -19.68 6.71 11.44
C ALA A 10 -20.55 7.28 12.59
N PHE A 11 -21.87 7.38 12.36
CA PHE A 11 -22.84 7.81 13.35
C PHE A 11 -23.05 6.77 14.48
N ASP A 12 -23.05 5.47 14.19
CA ASP A 12 -23.17 4.42 15.21
C ASP A 12 -21.97 4.41 16.16
N LEU A 13 -20.77 4.70 15.64
CA LEU A 13 -19.59 4.88 16.48
C LEU A 13 -19.70 6.12 17.36
N ALA A 14 -20.22 7.22 16.82
CA ALA A 14 -20.40 8.44 17.59
C ALA A 14 -21.48 8.29 18.69
N PHE A 15 -22.54 7.52 18.44
CA PHE A 15 -23.56 7.17 19.45
C PHE A 15 -22.98 6.34 20.61
N SER A 16 -21.95 5.53 20.37
CA SER A 16 -21.27 4.78 21.45
C SER A 16 -20.52 5.68 22.45
N LEU A 17 -20.22 6.93 22.06
CA LEU A 17 -19.54 7.95 22.89
C LEU A 17 -20.52 8.85 23.65
N GLU A 18 -21.81 8.81 23.30
CA GLU A 18 -22.88 9.58 23.94
C GLU A 18 -22.94 9.45 25.47
N PRO A 19 -22.78 8.25 26.09
CA PRO A 19 -22.82 8.14 27.55
C PRO A 19 -21.63 8.77 28.27
N LEU A 20 -20.52 9.07 27.57
CA LEU A 20 -19.30 9.63 28.15
C LEU A 20 -19.16 11.13 27.93
N LEU A 21 -19.58 11.62 26.76
CA LEU A 21 -19.31 12.99 26.30
C LEU A 21 -20.60 13.78 26.03
N GLY A 22 -21.76 13.11 25.99
CA GLY A 22 -23.01 13.66 25.48
C GLY A 22 -23.04 13.69 23.94
N ARG A 23 -24.24 13.63 23.37
CA ARG A 23 -24.49 13.46 21.93
C ARG A 23 -23.76 14.48 21.05
N LEU A 24 -23.73 15.74 21.50
CA LEU A 24 -23.24 16.87 20.71
C LEU A 24 -21.70 16.92 20.69
N PHE A 25 -21.05 16.74 21.84
CA PHE A 25 -19.59 16.68 21.92
C PHE A 25 -19.02 15.38 21.35
N GLY A 26 -19.71 14.24 21.54
CA GLY A 26 -19.32 12.95 20.96
C GLY A 26 -19.23 13.01 19.44
N ASN A 27 -20.24 13.55 18.77
CA ASN A 27 -20.25 13.70 17.31
C ASN A 27 -19.16 14.66 16.80
N ILE A 28 -18.93 15.79 17.48
CA ILE A 28 -17.93 16.78 17.06
C ILE A 28 -16.51 16.23 17.19
N ILE A 29 -16.17 15.66 18.36
CA ILE A 29 -14.82 15.13 18.63
C ILE A 29 -14.53 13.94 17.71
N PHE A 30 -15.51 13.06 17.53
CA PHE A 30 -15.40 11.94 16.60
C PHE A 30 -15.22 12.42 15.15
N GLY A 31 -16.02 13.39 14.72
CA GLY A 31 -15.91 13.99 13.37
C GLY A 31 -14.55 14.62 13.11
N ILE A 32 -14.00 15.39 14.06
CA ILE A 32 -12.65 15.96 13.96
C ILE A 32 -11.59 14.85 13.85
N GLY A 33 -11.74 13.77 14.62
CA GLY A 33 -10.85 12.61 14.56
C GLY A 33 -10.85 11.94 13.18
N VAL A 34 -12.05 11.71 12.61
CA VAL A 34 -12.19 11.13 11.26
C VAL A 34 -11.60 12.05 10.20
N LEU A 35 -11.85 13.37 10.29
CA LEU A 35 -11.23 14.35 9.39
C LEU A 35 -9.70 14.33 9.48
N GLY A 36 -9.14 14.29 10.68
CA GLY A 36 -7.69 14.20 10.89
C GLY A 36 -7.09 12.93 10.30
N MET A 37 -7.75 11.78 10.48
CA MET A 37 -7.34 10.49 9.90
C MET A 37 -7.29 10.55 8.36
N ALA A 38 -8.32 11.14 7.75
CA ALA A 38 -8.41 11.30 6.31
C ALA A 38 -7.32 12.23 5.76
N ILE A 39 -7.12 13.40 6.38
CA ILE A 39 -6.11 14.38 5.95
C ILE A 39 -4.69 13.83 6.07
N SER A 40 -4.39 13.13 7.17
CA SER A 40 -3.06 12.51 7.36
C SER A 40 -2.75 11.47 6.29
N SER A 41 -3.73 10.63 5.96
CA SER A 41 -3.55 9.54 4.98
C SER A 41 -3.46 10.07 3.55
N VAL A 42 -4.35 11.00 3.17
CA VAL A 42 -4.37 11.54 1.80
C VAL A 42 -3.11 12.32 1.47
N THR A 43 -2.53 13.03 2.45
CA THR A 43 -1.29 13.80 2.25
C THR A 43 -0.13 12.89 1.85
N LEU A 44 0.05 11.76 2.55
CA LEU A 44 1.07 10.78 2.20
C LEU A 44 0.81 10.16 0.82
N MET A 45 -0.44 9.82 0.51
CA MET A 45 -0.82 9.26 -0.78
C MET A 45 -0.46 10.22 -1.93
N MET A 46 -0.78 11.50 -1.80
CA MET A 46 -0.44 12.54 -2.79
C MET A 46 1.06 12.63 -3.03
N VAL A 47 1.87 12.65 -1.97
CA VAL A 47 3.33 12.73 -2.10
C VAL A 47 3.92 11.48 -2.78
N ILE A 48 3.47 10.28 -2.39
CA ILE A 48 3.93 9.02 -2.99
C ILE A 48 3.58 8.95 -4.48
N CYS A 49 2.36 9.32 -4.87
CA CYS A 49 1.96 9.39 -6.27
C CYS A 49 2.82 10.39 -7.06
N GLY A 50 3.16 11.54 -6.46
CA GLY A 50 4.10 12.50 -7.03
C GLY A 50 5.45 11.86 -7.38
N PHE A 51 6.05 11.11 -6.45
CA PHE A 51 7.32 10.41 -6.69
C PHE A 51 7.20 9.32 -7.76
N VAL A 52 6.13 8.53 -7.74
CA VAL A 52 5.89 7.45 -8.72
C VAL A 52 5.77 8.00 -10.14
N VAL A 53 5.04 9.11 -10.34
CA VAL A 53 4.90 9.74 -11.66
C VAL A 53 6.24 10.24 -12.19
N CYS A 54 7.05 10.89 -11.34
CA CYS A 54 8.38 11.33 -11.73
C CYS A 54 9.29 10.16 -12.11
N GLU A 55 9.23 9.04 -11.38
CA GLU A 55 10.00 7.83 -11.66
C GLU A 55 9.59 7.16 -12.97
N ILE A 56 8.29 7.04 -13.23
CA ILE A 56 7.77 6.50 -14.51
C ILE A 56 8.23 7.35 -15.70
N MET A 57 8.23 8.68 -15.54
CA MET A 57 8.68 9.61 -16.58
C MET A 57 10.20 9.83 -16.61
N LYS A 58 10.97 9.23 -15.68
CA LYS A 58 12.42 9.41 -15.51
C LYS A 58 12.85 10.87 -15.45
N VAL A 59 12.04 11.71 -14.81
CA VAL A 59 12.31 13.15 -14.61
C VAL A 59 12.75 13.40 -13.17
N PRO A 60 13.56 14.44 -12.90
CA PRO A 60 13.92 14.80 -11.53
C PRO A 60 12.67 15.11 -10.70
N TYR A 61 12.76 14.92 -9.38
CA TYR A 61 11.68 15.16 -8.42
C TYR A 61 11.35 16.66 -8.19
N ASN A 62 11.51 17.48 -9.22
CA ASN A 62 11.29 18.91 -9.20
C ASN A 62 10.52 19.32 -10.45
N GLY A 63 9.55 20.21 -10.29
CA GLY A 63 8.83 20.83 -11.41
C GLY A 63 7.34 20.52 -11.46
N TRP A 64 6.75 20.78 -12.64
CA TRP A 64 5.31 20.66 -12.88
C TRP A 64 4.82 19.22 -12.86
N GLN A 65 5.65 18.27 -13.29
CA GLN A 65 5.35 16.84 -13.35
C GLN A 65 5.06 16.27 -11.95
N PHE A 66 5.88 16.64 -10.96
CA PHE A 66 5.66 16.26 -9.57
C PHE A 66 4.35 16.84 -9.03
N ARG A 67 4.06 18.11 -9.34
CA ARG A 67 2.80 18.77 -8.93
C ARG A 67 1.58 18.09 -9.55
N VAL A 68 1.63 17.73 -10.83
CA VAL A 68 0.55 16.98 -11.49
C VAL A 68 0.38 15.61 -10.83
N GLY A 69 1.49 14.91 -10.54
CA GLY A 69 1.44 13.60 -9.86
C GLY A 69 0.80 13.65 -8.47
N ILE A 70 1.05 14.72 -7.71
CA ILE A 70 0.41 14.98 -6.40
C ILE A 70 -1.10 15.21 -6.53
N LEU A 71 -1.56 15.80 -7.64
CA LEU A 71 -2.97 16.11 -7.85
C LEU A 71 -3.80 14.90 -8.31
N ILE A 72 -3.18 13.84 -8.83
CA ILE A 72 -3.89 12.64 -9.34
C ILE A 72 -4.83 12.04 -8.28
N PRO A 73 -4.40 11.79 -7.02
CA PRO A 73 -5.31 11.26 -6.00
C PRO A 73 -6.44 12.22 -5.63
N GLY A 74 -6.28 13.52 -5.89
CA GLY A 74 -7.29 14.55 -5.63
C GLY A 74 -8.58 14.37 -6.44
N VAL A 75 -8.53 13.66 -7.57
CA VAL A 75 -9.73 13.27 -8.35
C VAL A 75 -10.69 12.41 -7.50
N GLY A 76 -10.19 11.74 -6.46
CA GLY A 76 -11.02 10.97 -5.52
C GLY A 76 -12.07 11.81 -4.77
N ILE A 77 -11.92 13.14 -4.70
CA ILE A 77 -12.93 14.05 -4.12
C ILE A 77 -14.25 14.00 -4.92
N LEU A 78 -14.20 13.64 -6.20
CA LEU A 78 -15.39 13.50 -7.03
C LEU A 78 -16.20 12.23 -6.70
N GLY A 79 -15.60 11.24 -6.04
CA GLY A 79 -16.22 9.95 -5.73
C GLY A 79 -17.61 10.06 -5.08
N PRO A 80 -17.78 10.79 -3.97
CA PRO A 80 -19.08 10.98 -3.32
C PRO A 80 -20.15 11.71 -4.14
N PHE A 81 -19.76 12.45 -5.18
CA PHE A 81 -20.70 13.18 -6.05
C PHE A 81 -21.22 12.31 -7.21
N PHE A 82 -20.47 11.29 -7.61
CA PHE A 82 -20.85 10.34 -8.67
C PHE A 82 -21.36 9.00 -8.13
N TRP A 83 -20.98 8.61 -6.91
CA TRP A 83 -21.46 7.42 -6.21
C TRP A 83 -22.30 7.80 -5.01
N GLY A 84 -23.56 7.33 -4.97
CA GLY A 84 -24.52 7.65 -3.91
C GLY A 84 -24.12 7.03 -2.57
N GLN A 85 -24.29 5.71 -2.41
CA GLN A 85 -23.62 5.00 -1.33
C GLN A 85 -22.17 4.85 -1.78
N ALA A 86 -21.22 5.38 -1.01
CA ALA A 86 -19.81 5.07 -1.20
C ALA A 86 -19.68 3.55 -1.09
N ASP A 87 -19.67 2.86 -2.23
CA ASP A 87 -19.73 1.42 -2.25
C ASP A 87 -18.48 0.91 -1.55
N PHE A 88 -18.64 0.47 -0.29
CA PHE A 88 -17.61 -0.22 0.49
C PHE A 88 -16.98 -1.37 -0.29
N TRP A 89 -17.67 -1.83 -1.33
CA TRP A 89 -17.13 -2.72 -2.34
C TRP A 89 -15.80 -2.25 -2.93
N LEU A 90 -15.56 -0.96 -3.19
CA LEU A 90 -14.27 -0.44 -3.71
C LEU A 90 -13.09 -0.59 -2.73
N ALA A 91 -13.38 -0.64 -1.42
CA ALA A 91 -12.35 -0.86 -0.41
C ALA A 91 -11.80 -2.30 -0.47
N ILE A 92 -12.63 -3.26 -0.89
CA ILE A 92 -12.27 -4.68 -1.00
C ILE A 92 -11.14 -4.91 -2.04
N PRO A 93 -11.30 -4.58 -3.34
CA PRO A 93 -10.26 -4.83 -4.34
C PRO A 93 -9.00 -4.02 -4.04
N THR A 94 -9.15 -2.79 -3.52
CA THR A 94 -8.00 -1.97 -3.12
C THR A 94 -7.17 -2.66 -2.03
N SER A 95 -7.83 -3.23 -1.02
CA SER A 95 -7.17 -3.95 0.07
C SER A 95 -6.52 -5.24 -0.41
N VAL A 96 -7.19 -5.98 -1.30
CA VAL A 96 -6.64 -7.21 -1.89
C VAL A 96 -5.38 -6.90 -2.69
N ILE A 97 -5.43 -5.93 -3.61
CA ILE A 97 -4.27 -5.52 -4.42
C ILE A 97 -3.13 -5.05 -3.51
N THR A 98 -3.43 -4.26 -2.48
CA THR A 98 -2.42 -3.78 -1.52
C THR A 98 -1.72 -4.93 -0.81
N LEU A 99 -2.48 -5.93 -0.33
CA LEU A 99 -1.91 -7.11 0.31
C LEU A 99 -1.07 -7.96 -0.66
N LEU A 100 -1.45 -7.99 -1.95
CA LEU A 100 -0.66 -8.65 -2.99
C LEU A 100 0.68 -7.94 -3.27
N LEU A 101 0.72 -6.60 -3.19
CA LEU A 101 1.93 -5.80 -3.40
C LEU A 101 2.88 -5.75 -2.19
N LEU A 102 2.33 -5.84 -0.98
CA LEU A 102 3.10 -5.80 0.27
C LEU A 102 4.31 -6.75 0.33
N PRO A 103 4.23 -8.06 -0.03
CA PRO A 103 5.38 -8.96 0.05
C PRO A 103 6.53 -8.52 -0.87
N ILE A 104 6.22 -7.97 -2.05
CA ILE A 104 7.22 -7.45 -2.98
C ILE A 104 7.95 -6.25 -2.35
N ALA A 105 7.20 -5.34 -1.72
CA ALA A 105 7.78 -4.21 -1.00
C ALA A 105 8.68 -4.65 0.16
N TYR A 106 8.27 -5.65 0.96
CA TYR A 106 9.10 -6.17 2.05
C TYR A 106 10.38 -6.86 1.54
N VAL A 107 10.31 -7.59 0.43
CA VAL A 107 11.51 -8.15 -0.23
C VAL A 107 12.43 -7.01 -0.69
N ALA A 108 11.90 -5.95 -1.30
CA ALA A 108 12.69 -4.80 -1.71
C ALA A 108 13.40 -4.13 -0.52
N PHE A 109 12.70 -3.94 0.60
CA PHE A 109 13.29 -3.41 1.83
C PHE A 109 14.34 -4.36 2.42
N PHE A 110 14.09 -5.67 2.41
CA PHE A 110 15.06 -6.66 2.87
C PHE A 110 16.35 -6.62 2.04
N LEU A 111 16.23 -6.51 0.72
CA LEU A 111 17.36 -6.37 -0.18
C LEU A 111 18.08 -5.02 0.04
N MET A 112 17.34 -3.93 0.18
CA MET A 112 17.88 -2.59 0.45
C MET A 112 18.70 -2.58 1.74
N ILE A 113 18.18 -3.18 2.81
CA ILE A 113 18.87 -3.24 4.11
C ILE A 113 20.18 -4.05 4.02
N ASN A 114 20.23 -5.02 3.11
CA ASN A 114 21.39 -5.86 2.90
C ASN A 114 22.34 -5.35 1.81
N ASN A 115 21.97 -4.31 1.06
CA ASN A 115 22.77 -3.81 -0.05
C ASN A 115 23.74 -2.70 0.40
N LYS A 116 25.04 -2.95 0.26
CA LYS A 116 26.10 -1.96 0.59
C LYS A 116 26.08 -0.76 -0.36
N LYS A 117 25.68 -0.92 -1.62
CA LYS A 117 25.64 0.18 -2.60
C LYS A 117 24.59 1.24 -2.24
N ILE A 118 23.48 0.82 -1.61
CA ILE A 118 22.36 1.72 -1.29
C ILE A 118 22.53 2.34 0.10
N MET A 119 22.81 1.52 1.12
CA MET A 119 22.89 2.00 2.51
C MET A 119 24.28 2.55 2.91
N GLY A 120 25.32 2.29 2.12
CA GLY A 120 26.68 2.73 2.42
C GLY A 120 27.13 2.29 3.81
N GLU A 121 27.60 3.25 4.61
CA GLU A 121 28.10 3.02 5.97
C GLU A 121 27.00 2.87 7.02
N HIS A 122 25.76 3.28 6.73
CA HIS A 122 24.61 3.17 7.64
C HIS A 122 23.98 1.78 7.68
N ARG A 123 24.53 0.82 6.91
CA ARG A 123 24.08 -0.57 6.91
C ARG A 123 24.16 -1.15 8.33
N PRO A 124 23.13 -1.85 8.83
CA PRO A 124 23.23 -2.53 10.12
C PRO A 124 24.40 -3.52 10.10
N LYS A 125 25.23 -3.47 11.17
CA LYS A 125 26.43 -4.30 11.36
C LYS A 125 26.24 -5.20 12.60
N GLY A 126 26.90 -6.36 12.61
CA GLY A 126 26.88 -7.30 13.74
C GLY A 126 25.49 -7.86 14.07
N ARG A 127 25.16 -7.92 15.37
CA ARG A 127 23.91 -8.52 15.89
C ARG A 127 22.65 -7.83 15.38
N SER A 128 22.70 -6.51 15.17
CA SER A 128 21.57 -5.74 14.65
C SER A 128 21.15 -6.22 13.25
N ARG A 129 22.11 -6.59 12.39
CA ARG A 129 21.80 -7.14 11.06
C ARG A 129 21.02 -8.45 11.15
N VAL A 130 21.42 -9.33 12.06
CA VAL A 130 20.78 -10.63 12.25
C VAL A 130 19.35 -10.44 12.74
N THR A 131 19.14 -9.56 13.73
CA THR A 131 17.79 -9.24 14.24
C THR A 131 16.90 -8.65 13.15
N TRP A 132 17.38 -7.64 12.41
CA TRP A 132 16.60 -7.03 11.33
C TRP A 132 16.28 -8.01 10.20
N ASN A 133 17.25 -8.85 9.80
CA ASN A 133 17.01 -9.85 8.77
C ASN A 133 16.00 -10.91 9.23
N PHE A 134 16.09 -11.35 10.48
CA PHE A 134 15.14 -12.32 11.04
C PHE A 134 13.72 -11.75 11.08
N LEU A 135 13.54 -10.51 11.56
CA LEU A 135 12.25 -9.82 11.58
C LEU A 135 11.70 -9.61 10.16
N MET A 136 12.53 -9.22 9.21
CA MET A 136 12.10 -9.03 7.82
C MET A 136 11.68 -10.35 7.18
N VAL A 137 12.43 -11.43 7.40
CA VAL A 137 12.09 -12.77 6.88
C VAL A 137 10.77 -13.26 7.48
N SER A 138 10.55 -13.07 8.78
CA SER A 138 9.28 -13.50 9.40
C SER A 138 8.08 -12.73 8.84
N VAL A 139 8.23 -11.43 8.59
CA VAL A 139 7.19 -10.61 7.94
C VAL A 139 6.95 -11.06 6.51
N ILE A 140 8.00 -11.30 5.72
CA ILE A 140 7.87 -11.78 4.33
C ILE A 140 7.12 -13.12 4.29
N LEU A 141 7.39 -14.05 5.21
CA LEU A 141 6.70 -15.34 5.29
C LEU A 141 5.23 -15.17 5.68
N LEU A 142 4.93 -14.38 6.71
CA LEU A 142 3.56 -14.11 7.16
C LEU A 142 2.73 -13.41 6.08
N VAL A 143 3.27 -12.33 5.51
CA VAL A 143 2.56 -11.52 4.52
C VAL A 143 2.50 -12.24 3.18
N GLY A 144 3.54 -12.98 2.81
CA GLY A 144 3.55 -13.84 1.63
C GLY A 144 2.48 -14.92 1.69
N SER A 145 2.37 -15.63 2.82
CA SER A 145 1.30 -16.63 3.01
C SER A 145 -0.09 -16.00 3.01
N ALA A 146 -0.29 -14.85 3.65
CA ALA A 146 -1.56 -14.12 3.64
C ALA A 146 -1.96 -13.65 2.22
N SER A 147 -0.99 -13.16 1.45
CA SER A 147 -1.15 -12.74 0.06
C SER A 147 -1.56 -13.91 -0.84
N LEU A 148 -0.89 -15.07 -0.71
CA LEU A 148 -1.25 -16.30 -1.43
C LEU A 148 -2.65 -16.80 -1.06
N TYR A 149 -3.03 -16.72 0.22
CA TYR A 149 -4.37 -17.10 0.66
C TYR A 149 -5.44 -16.17 0.05
N MET A 150 -5.24 -14.85 0.10
CA MET A 150 -6.19 -13.89 -0.48
C MET A 150 -6.29 -14.03 -2.01
N LEU A 151 -5.19 -14.34 -2.69
CA LEU A 151 -5.19 -14.63 -4.12
C LEU A 151 -6.08 -15.84 -4.44
N TRP A 152 -5.98 -16.91 -3.64
CA TRP A 152 -6.86 -18.08 -3.79
C TRP A 152 -8.33 -17.71 -3.57
N GLN A 153 -8.64 -16.93 -2.53
CA GLN A 153 -10.01 -16.56 -2.16
C GLN A 153 -10.71 -15.70 -3.23
N TYR A 154 -10.01 -14.74 -3.84
CA TYR A 154 -10.63 -13.78 -4.75
C TYR A 154 -10.42 -14.11 -6.24
N ALA A 155 -9.34 -14.78 -6.61
CA ALA A 155 -8.98 -15.03 -8.00
C ALA A 155 -8.84 -16.53 -8.36
N GLY A 156 -8.88 -17.43 -7.36
CA GLY A 156 -8.80 -18.87 -7.57
C GLY A 156 -7.57 -19.29 -8.38
N ILE A 157 -7.74 -20.27 -9.27
CA ILE A 157 -6.64 -20.81 -10.10
C ILE A 157 -6.10 -19.79 -11.11
N TRP A 158 -6.95 -18.88 -11.58
CA TRP A 158 -6.57 -17.79 -12.48
C TRP A 158 -5.61 -16.80 -11.80
N GLY A 159 -5.78 -16.60 -10.49
CA GLY A 159 -4.87 -15.77 -9.69
C GLY A 159 -3.43 -16.25 -9.73
N TYR A 160 -3.19 -17.56 -9.56
CA TYR A 160 -1.85 -18.14 -9.65
C TYR A 160 -1.27 -18.07 -11.06
N GLY A 161 -2.10 -18.20 -12.10
CA GLY A 161 -1.68 -18.02 -13.48
C GLY A 161 -1.17 -16.60 -13.75
N ILE A 162 -1.90 -15.58 -13.30
CA ILE A 162 -1.52 -14.17 -13.46
C ILE A 162 -0.24 -13.86 -12.67
N LEU A 163 -0.14 -14.36 -11.43
CA LEU A 163 1.04 -14.13 -10.58
C LEU A 163 2.27 -14.84 -11.16
N GLY A 164 2.11 -16.06 -11.69
CA GLY A 164 3.16 -16.79 -12.41
C GLY A 164 3.62 -16.06 -13.67
N LEU A 165 2.70 -15.54 -14.48
CA LEU A 165 3.04 -14.73 -15.65
C LEU A 165 3.78 -13.44 -15.28
N PHE A 166 3.35 -12.77 -14.21
CA PHE A 166 4.00 -11.56 -13.72
C PHE A 166 5.44 -11.84 -13.28
N LEU A 167 5.66 -12.88 -12.45
CA LEU A 167 7.00 -13.29 -12.03
C LEU A 167 7.86 -13.76 -13.22
N ALA A 168 7.28 -14.47 -14.18
CA ALA A 168 7.98 -14.87 -15.41
C ALA A 168 8.42 -13.64 -16.23
N SER A 169 7.57 -12.61 -16.35
CA SER A 169 7.93 -11.38 -17.04
C SER A 169 9.11 -10.66 -16.37
N ILE A 170 9.15 -10.63 -15.04
CA ILE A 170 10.27 -10.08 -14.27
C ILE A 170 11.54 -10.90 -14.56
N ALA A 171 11.46 -12.23 -14.44
CA ALA A 171 12.60 -13.11 -14.68
C ALA A 171 13.16 -12.96 -16.11
N ILE A 172 12.29 -12.85 -17.12
CA ILE A 172 12.69 -12.62 -18.51
C ILE A 172 13.40 -11.27 -18.64
N THR A 173 12.88 -10.20 -18.05
CA THR A 173 13.54 -8.88 -18.12
C THR A 173 14.88 -8.85 -17.41
N GLU A 174 15.05 -9.57 -16.31
CA GLU A 174 16.35 -9.70 -15.64
C GLU A 174 17.34 -10.52 -16.47
N TRP A 175 16.88 -11.59 -17.10
CA TRP A 175 17.71 -12.43 -17.96
C TRP A 175 18.20 -11.65 -19.18
N VAL A 176 17.31 -10.91 -19.86
CA VAL A 176 17.66 -10.04 -20.99
C VAL A 176 18.62 -8.92 -20.58
N LYS A 177 18.44 -8.32 -19.40
CA LYS A 177 19.40 -7.32 -18.88
C LYS A 177 20.76 -7.95 -18.61
N LYS A 178 20.80 -9.13 -17.99
CA LYS A 178 22.06 -9.82 -17.67
C LYS A 178 22.84 -10.21 -18.93
N ASP A 179 22.14 -10.62 -19.98
CA ASP A 179 22.73 -10.96 -21.28
C ASP A 179 23.42 -9.74 -21.92
N LYS A 180 22.74 -8.58 -21.94
CA LYS A 180 23.33 -7.32 -22.42
C LYS A 180 24.59 -6.89 -21.65
N TYR A 181 24.60 -7.04 -20.32
CA TYR A 181 25.79 -6.72 -19.51
C TYR A 181 26.95 -7.71 -19.71
N SER A 182 26.67 -8.91 -20.23
CA SER A 182 27.68 -9.92 -20.53
C SER A 182 28.28 -9.77 -21.93
N GLU A 183 27.61 -9.08 -22.86
CA GLU A 183 28.15 -8.75 -24.18
C GLU A 183 28.97 -7.43 -24.19
N GLU A 184 28.79 -6.57 -23.18
CA GLU A 184 29.47 -5.25 -23.08
C GLU A 184 30.75 -5.28 -22.20
N ASN A 185 31.15 -6.45 -21.67
CA ASN A 185 32.40 -6.68 -20.92
C ASN A 185 33.24 -7.78 -21.58
#